data_AF-A0A2N2QS73-F1
#
_entry.id   AF-A0A2N2QS73-F1
#
_cell.length_a   1.000
_cell.length_b   1.000
_cell.length_c   1.000
_cell.angle_alpha   90.00
_cell.angle_beta   90.00
_cell.angle_gamma   90.00
#
_symmetry.space_group_name_H-M   'P 1'
#
loop_
_entity.id
_entity.type
_entity.pdbx_description
1 polymer ?
#
loop_
_entity_poly.entity_id
_entity_poly.type
_entity_poly.pdbx_seq_one_letter_code
_entity_poly.pdbx_strand_id
1 'polypeptide(L)'
;MTKKTATPAEISEALALREAGYTALSISQRLGISVRSLQRHFADHGAKKGSIKKEVLDKARADLLKRVTSDEAIKEEAAKLINDDLAHAQHLRELMISATEHLQATSLKEAVLVMRAAAAYSTAIKNTSDMMRHTLRIEKSIDDTDKELPELVIKELTNEEIEETRKVGVEEDALS
;
A
#
# COMPACT_ATOMS: atom_id res chain seq x y z
N MET A 1 -23.13 -6.35 27.33
CA MET A 1 -22.48 -6.91 26.11
C MET A 1 -21.98 -8.30 26.42
N THR A 2 -22.55 -9.30 25.77
CA THR A 2 -22.19 -10.71 25.91
C THR A 2 -20.76 -10.93 25.39
N LYS A 3 -19.88 -11.49 26.23
CA LYS A 3 -18.51 -11.83 25.84
C LYS A 3 -18.59 -13.01 24.85
N LYS A 4 -18.36 -12.76 23.56
CA LYS A 4 -18.10 -13.85 22.60
C LYS A 4 -16.80 -14.54 23.03
N THR A 5 -16.89 -15.81 23.40
CA THR A 5 -15.72 -16.64 23.67
C THR A 5 -15.11 -17.04 22.34
N ALA A 6 -13.86 -16.63 22.09
CA ALA A 6 -13.17 -16.96 20.86
C ALA A 6 -12.94 -18.47 20.78
N THR A 7 -13.23 -19.05 19.62
CA THR A 7 -12.97 -20.47 19.34
C THR A 7 -11.48 -20.73 19.13
N PRO A 8 -10.99 -21.96 19.33
CA PRO A 8 -9.59 -22.30 19.07
C PRO A 8 -9.12 -21.96 17.65
N ALA A 9 -10.00 -22.12 16.66
CA ALA A 9 -9.72 -21.77 15.27
C ALA A 9 -9.53 -20.25 15.08
N GLU A 10 -10.42 -19.43 15.66
CA GLU A 10 -10.30 -17.96 15.60
C GLU A 10 -9.07 -17.45 16.38
N ILE A 11 -8.67 -18.13 17.46
CA ILE A 11 -7.43 -17.81 18.19
C ILE A 11 -6.21 -18.12 17.32
N SER A 12 -6.18 -19.28 16.65
CA SER A 12 -5.11 -19.64 15.73
C SER A 12 -4.99 -18.66 14.56
N GLU A 13 -6.13 -18.24 13.99
CA GLU A 13 -6.16 -17.23 12.93
C GLU A 13 -5.67 -15.86 13.43
N ALA A 14 -6.09 -15.45 14.63
CA ALA A 14 -5.63 -14.20 15.24
C ALA A 14 -4.10 -14.19 15.49
N LEU A 15 -3.52 -15.32 15.90
CA LEU A 15 -2.08 -15.47 16.08
C LEU A 15 -1.35 -15.34 14.75
N ALA A 16 -1.78 -16.07 13.72
CA ALA A 16 -1.18 -15.99 12.39
C ALA A 16 -1.24 -14.55 11.82
N LEU A 17 -2.38 -13.86 11.94
CA LEU A 17 -2.52 -12.47 11.53
C LEU A 17 -1.61 -11.53 12.33
N ARG A 18 -1.44 -11.78 13.63
CA ARG A 18 -0.54 -11.00 14.49
C ARG A 18 0.91 -11.14 14.04
N GLU A 19 1.34 -12.37 13.77
CA GLU A 19 2.69 -12.68 13.31
C GLU A 19 2.95 -12.18 11.88
N ALA A 20 1.91 -12.08 11.05
CA ALA A 20 1.93 -11.43 9.73
C ALA A 20 1.98 -9.89 9.80
N GLY A 21 1.90 -9.30 11.01
CA GLY A 21 2.08 -7.87 11.23
C GLY A 21 0.80 -7.05 11.39
N TYR A 22 -0.37 -7.69 11.40
CA TYR A 22 -1.64 -6.99 11.64
C TYR A 22 -1.73 -6.47 13.09
N THR A 23 -2.41 -5.33 13.25
CA THR A 23 -2.64 -4.73 14.58
C THR A 23 -3.78 -5.45 15.30
N ALA A 24 -3.76 -5.45 16.64
CA ALA A 24 -4.83 -6.06 17.44
C ALA A 24 -6.20 -5.43 17.14
N LEU A 25 -6.24 -4.16 16.72
CA LEU A 25 -7.46 -3.45 16.33
C LEU A 25 -8.02 -4.00 15.01
N SER A 26 -7.18 -4.14 13.99
CA SER A 26 -7.60 -4.71 12.69
C SER A 26 -8.08 -6.16 12.83
N ILE A 27 -7.38 -6.96 13.65
CA ILE A 27 -7.80 -8.33 13.97
C ILE A 27 -9.12 -8.35 14.75
N SER A 28 -9.33 -7.39 15.65
CA SER A 28 -10.57 -7.25 16.42
C SER A 28 -11.78 -6.97 15.52
N GLN A 29 -11.64 -6.05 14.58
CA GLN A 29 -12.68 -5.71 13.61
C GLN A 29 -13.00 -6.90 12.69
N ARG A 30 -11.97 -7.65 12.28
CA ARG A 30 -12.12 -8.79 11.37
C ARG A 30 -12.78 -10.01 12.01
N LEU A 31 -12.39 -10.36 13.25
CA LEU A 31 -12.84 -11.59 13.92
C LEU A 31 -13.99 -11.35 14.93
N GLY A 32 -14.32 -10.09 15.19
CA GLY A 32 -15.30 -9.71 16.21
C GLY A 32 -14.87 -10.03 17.65
N ILE A 33 -13.57 -10.22 17.88
CA ILE A 33 -12.99 -10.51 19.20
C ILE A 33 -12.49 -9.20 19.81
N SER A 34 -12.81 -8.93 21.07
CA SER A 34 -12.32 -7.72 21.74
C SER A 34 -10.78 -7.63 21.77
N VAL A 35 -10.25 -6.42 21.58
CA VAL A 35 -8.80 -6.13 21.62
C VAL A 35 -8.15 -6.66 22.91
N ARG A 36 -8.82 -6.52 24.06
CA ARG A 36 -8.33 -7.02 25.35
C ARG A 36 -8.18 -8.54 25.38
N SER A 37 -9.09 -9.28 24.75
CA SER A 37 -8.98 -10.74 24.67
C SER A 37 -7.86 -11.16 23.72
N LEU A 38 -7.71 -10.47 22.59
CA LEU A 38 -6.61 -10.70 21.65
C LEU A 38 -5.25 -10.47 22.32
N GLN A 39 -5.09 -9.36 23.06
CA GLN A 39 -3.85 -9.06 23.80
C GLN A 39 -3.49 -10.16 24.81
N ARG A 40 -4.48 -10.72 25.52
CA ARG A 40 -4.26 -11.86 26.43
C ARG A 40 -3.73 -13.07 25.67
N HIS A 41 -4.42 -13.47 24.59
CA HIS A 41 -4.01 -14.63 23.80
C HIS A 41 -2.62 -14.46 23.15
N PHE A 42 -2.28 -13.25 22.69
CA PHE A 42 -0.94 -12.97 22.16
C PHE A 42 0.16 -13.08 23.22
N ALA A 43 -0.12 -12.63 24.44
CA ALA A 43 0.82 -12.78 25.56
C ALA A 43 1.00 -14.26 25.94
N ASP A 44 -0.10 -15.00 26.04
CA ASP A 44 -0.10 -16.42 26.40
C ASP A 44 0.68 -17.29 25.38
N HIS A 45 0.64 -16.92 24.09
CA HIS A 45 1.26 -17.69 23.00
C HIS A 45 2.56 -17.06 22.47
N GLY A 46 3.03 -15.96 23.05
CA GLY A 46 4.27 -15.29 22.64
C GLY A 46 4.25 -14.66 21.24
N ALA A 47 3.08 -14.48 20.62
CA ALA A 47 2.95 -13.96 19.26
C ALA A 47 3.33 -12.47 19.20
N LYS A 48 4.40 -12.16 18.46
CA LYS A 48 4.91 -10.81 18.25
C LYS A 48 4.46 -10.28 16.89
N LYS A 49 4.24 -8.96 16.81
CA LYS A 49 3.89 -8.32 15.55
C LYS A 49 5.03 -8.52 14.54
N GLY A 50 4.74 -9.14 13.40
CA GLY A 50 5.71 -9.26 12.31
C GLY A 50 6.86 -10.25 12.58
N SER A 51 6.62 -11.29 13.37
CA SER A 51 7.61 -12.36 13.63
C SER A 51 7.77 -13.36 12.48
N ILE A 52 6.86 -13.35 11.49
CA ILE A 52 6.97 -14.21 10.31
C ILE A 52 8.22 -13.84 9.49
N LYS A 53 8.96 -14.87 9.05
CA LYS A 53 10.11 -14.72 8.15
C LYS A 53 9.69 -13.94 6.90
N LYS A 54 10.51 -12.94 6.55
CA LYS A 54 10.27 -11.99 5.43
C LYS A 54 9.87 -12.69 4.12
N GLU A 55 10.47 -13.85 3.82
CA GLU A 55 10.16 -14.68 2.64
C GLU A 55 8.71 -15.19 2.58
N VAL A 56 8.13 -15.55 3.72
CA VAL A 56 6.73 -16.02 3.80
C VAL A 56 5.76 -14.83 3.68
N LEU A 57 6.13 -13.68 4.25
CA LEU A 57 5.38 -12.45 4.11
C LEU A 57 5.39 -11.94 2.66
N ASP A 58 6.53 -12.02 2.00
CA ASP A 58 6.70 -11.60 0.61
C ASP A 58 5.97 -12.56 -0.34
N LYS A 59 5.93 -13.86 -0.05
CA LYS A 59 5.10 -14.83 -0.79
C LYS A 59 3.59 -14.59 -0.57
N ALA A 60 3.16 -14.32 0.65
CA ALA A 60 1.77 -13.99 0.94
C ALA A 60 1.36 -12.64 0.33
N ARG A 61 2.26 -11.65 0.28
CA ARG A 61 2.06 -10.40 -0.46
C ARG A 61 1.96 -10.64 -1.95
N ALA A 62 2.83 -11.46 -2.52
CA ALA A 62 2.79 -11.82 -3.93
C ALA A 62 1.48 -12.55 -4.27
N ASP A 63 1.03 -13.50 -3.44
CA ASP A 63 -0.23 -14.22 -3.61
C ASP A 63 -1.46 -13.30 -3.44
N LEU A 64 -1.39 -12.29 -2.55
CA LEU A 64 -2.41 -11.25 -2.42
C LEU A 64 -2.43 -10.34 -3.64
N LEU A 65 -1.28 -9.84 -4.09
CA LEU A 65 -1.16 -9.05 -5.31
C LEU A 65 -1.73 -9.80 -6.51
N LYS A 66 -1.43 -11.09 -6.62
CA LYS A 66 -1.93 -11.97 -7.70
C LYS A 66 -3.45 -12.14 -7.67
N ARG A 67 -4.08 -12.08 -6.48
CA ARG A 67 -5.55 -12.11 -6.31
C ARG A 67 -6.19 -10.75 -6.59
N VAL A 68 -5.51 -9.65 -6.19
CA VAL A 68 -5.93 -8.28 -6.48
C VAL A 68 -5.91 -8.00 -7.98
N THR A 69 -4.98 -8.57 -8.75
CA THR A 69 -4.89 -8.38 -10.20
C THR A 69 -5.90 -9.21 -11.00
N SER A 70 -6.48 -10.26 -10.43
CA SER A 70 -7.35 -11.20 -11.15
C SER A 70 -8.86 -11.08 -10.86
N ASP A 71 -9.26 -10.26 -9.90
CA ASP A 71 -10.66 -10.11 -9.47
C ASP A 71 -11.08 -8.63 -9.53
N GLU A 72 -11.94 -8.29 -10.49
CA GLU A 72 -12.41 -6.92 -10.72
C GLU A 72 -13.13 -6.32 -9.50
N ALA A 73 -13.79 -7.14 -8.67
CA ALA A 73 -14.40 -6.65 -7.43
C ALA A 73 -13.36 -6.23 -6.38
N ILE A 74 -12.20 -6.89 -6.37
CA ILE A 74 -11.09 -6.54 -5.48
C ILE A 74 -10.33 -5.32 -6.02
N LYS A 75 -10.18 -5.18 -7.34
CA LYS A 75 -9.63 -3.96 -7.97
C LYS A 75 -10.48 -2.74 -7.63
N GLU A 76 -11.81 -2.85 -7.71
CA GLU A 76 -12.72 -1.75 -7.40
C GLU A 76 -12.66 -1.35 -5.92
N GLU A 77 -12.59 -2.32 -5.00
CA GLU A 77 -12.46 -2.04 -3.57
C GLU A 77 -11.09 -1.45 -3.22
N ALA A 78 -10.02 -1.90 -3.87
CA ALA A 78 -8.69 -1.31 -3.74
C ALA A 78 -8.66 0.14 -4.24
N ALA A 79 -9.30 0.42 -5.39
CA ALA A 79 -9.44 1.77 -5.92
C ALA A 79 -10.22 2.70 -4.98
N LYS A 80 -11.31 2.19 -4.36
CA LYS A 80 -12.07 2.92 -3.33
C LYS A 80 -11.22 3.27 -2.12
N LEU A 81 -10.43 2.31 -1.63
CA LEU A 81 -9.54 2.53 -0.48
C LEU A 81 -8.44 3.54 -0.79
N ILE A 82 -7.85 3.48 -1.99
CA ILE A 82 -6.85 4.44 -2.47
C ILE A 82 -7.44 5.86 -2.53
N ASN A 83 -8.66 5.99 -3.05
CA ASN A 83 -9.36 7.26 -3.14
C ASN A 83 -9.67 7.84 -1.76
N ASP A 84 -10.09 6.98 -0.81
CA ASP A 84 -10.35 7.37 0.57
C ASP A 84 -9.08 7.83 1.30
N ASP A 85 -7.96 7.12 1.14
CA ASP A 85 -6.66 7.52 1.68
C ASP A 85 -6.20 8.87 1.13
N LEU A 86 -6.44 9.13 -0.17
CA LEU A 86 -6.10 10.39 -0.81
C LEU A 86 -6.97 11.54 -0.27
N ALA A 87 -8.28 11.31 -0.14
CA ALA A 87 -9.22 12.29 0.40
C ALA A 87 -8.88 12.64 1.86
N HIS A 88 -8.55 11.65 2.69
CA HIS A 88 -8.12 11.87 4.07
C HIS A 88 -6.80 12.63 4.15
N ALA A 89 -5.82 12.32 3.29
CA ALA A 89 -4.55 13.06 3.23
C ALA A 89 -4.76 14.54 2.86
N GLN A 90 -5.65 14.81 1.91
CA GLN A 90 -6.01 16.17 1.49
C GLN A 90 -6.71 16.91 2.63
N HIS A 91 -7.74 16.32 3.23
CA HIS A 91 -8.48 16.91 4.33
C HIS A 91 -7.57 17.24 5.53
N LEU A 92 -6.68 16.31 5.89
CA LEU A 92 -5.73 16.53 6.97
C LEU A 92 -4.78 17.69 6.66
N ARG A 93 -4.33 17.84 5.41
CA ARG A 93 -3.50 18.98 4.99
C ARG A 93 -4.25 20.31 5.06
N GLU A 94 -5.52 20.35 4.64
CA GLU A 94 -6.35 21.57 4.72
C GLU A 94 -6.53 22.03 6.17
N LEU A 95 -6.89 21.11 7.08
CA LEU A 95 -7.02 21.42 8.50
C LEU A 95 -5.71 21.97 9.07
N MET A 96 -4.59 21.40 8.65
CA MET A 96 -3.28 21.81 9.13
C MET A 96 -2.85 23.16 8.55
N ILE A 97 -3.15 23.45 7.28
CA ILE A 97 -2.93 24.78 6.68
C ILE A 97 -3.71 25.82 7.48
N SER A 98 -5.00 25.59 7.68
CA SER A 98 -5.86 26.50 8.47
C SER A 98 -5.32 26.69 9.89
N ALA A 99 -4.87 25.63 10.56
CA ALA A 99 -4.26 25.75 11.88
C ALA A 99 -2.94 26.55 11.86
N THR A 100 -2.10 26.38 10.84
CA THR A 100 -0.82 27.09 10.72
C THR A 100 -0.96 28.58 10.44
N GLU A 101 -2.02 29.02 9.77
CA GLU A 101 -2.29 30.45 9.54
C GLU A 101 -2.45 31.24 10.85
N HIS A 102 -2.87 30.55 11.91
CA HIS A 102 -3.08 31.13 13.24
C HIS A 102 -1.85 30.99 14.16
N LEU A 103 -0.76 30.36 13.71
CA LEU A 103 0.46 30.21 14.49
C LEU A 103 1.28 31.51 14.48
N GLN A 104 1.01 32.36 15.45
CA GLN A 104 1.80 33.56 15.72
C GLN A 104 2.33 33.53 17.15
N ALA A 105 3.58 33.94 17.33
CA ALA A 105 4.20 34.06 18.65
C ALA A 105 4.44 35.52 18.98
N THR A 106 3.94 35.96 20.13
CA THR A 106 4.19 37.28 20.71
C THR A 106 5.12 37.22 21.92
N SER A 107 5.46 36.01 22.37
CA SER A 107 6.37 35.76 23.48
C SER A 107 7.29 34.55 23.24
N LEU A 108 8.37 34.46 24.03
CA LEU A 108 9.31 33.33 23.96
C LEU A 108 8.63 31.99 24.28
N LYS A 109 7.66 31.97 25.20
CA LYS A 109 6.90 30.75 25.54
C LYS A 109 6.01 30.31 24.37
N GLU A 110 5.36 31.26 23.71
CA GLU A 110 4.56 30.99 22.51
C GLU A 110 5.43 30.55 21.33
N ALA A 111 6.62 31.13 21.17
CA ALA A 111 7.57 30.72 20.13
C ALA A 111 7.94 29.23 20.25
N VAL A 112 8.12 28.71 21.46
CA VAL A 112 8.35 27.28 21.69
C VAL A 112 7.15 26.43 21.26
N LEU A 113 5.93 26.90 21.49
CA LEU A 113 4.70 26.21 21.05
C LEU A 113 4.57 26.22 19.53
N VAL A 114 4.83 27.36 18.89
CA VAL A 114 4.85 27.51 17.42
C VAL A 114 5.88 26.58 16.80
N MET A 115 7.10 26.51 17.35
CA MET A 115 8.15 25.61 16.85
C MET A 115 7.76 24.12 17.00
N ARG A 116 7.10 23.74 18.09
CA ARG A 116 6.57 22.37 18.26
C ARG A 116 5.46 22.07 17.26
N ALA A 117 4.54 23.02 17.05
CA ALA A 117 3.47 22.89 16.07
C ALA A 117 4.04 22.77 14.65
N ALA A 118 5.06 23.56 14.30
CA ALA A 118 5.75 23.49 13.02
C ALA A 118 6.47 22.14 12.79
N ALA A 119 7.10 21.58 13.84
CA ALA A 119 7.72 20.26 13.76
C ALA A 119 6.67 19.13 13.57
N ALA A 120 5.54 19.22 14.28
CA ALA A 120 4.40 18.33 14.06
C ALA A 120 3.85 18.47 12.64
N TYR A 121 3.76 19.71 12.14
CA TYR A 121 3.31 20.02 10.78
C TYR A 121 4.19 19.37 9.71
N SER A 122 5.51 19.55 9.82
CA SER A 122 6.49 18.94 8.94
C SER A 122 6.39 17.40 8.93
N THR A 123 6.20 16.80 10.11
CA THR A 123 6.06 15.35 10.25
C THR A 123 4.79 14.83 9.57
N ALA A 124 3.67 15.52 9.73
CA ALA A 124 2.42 15.14 9.07
C ALA A 124 2.50 15.28 7.55
N ILE A 125 3.13 16.34 7.03
CA ILE A 125 3.37 16.49 5.59
C ILE A 125 4.21 15.34 5.05
N LYS A 126 5.29 14.99 5.74
CA LYS A 126 6.15 13.87 5.34
C LYS A 126 5.35 12.57 5.30
N ASN A 127 4.65 12.24 6.39
CA ASN A 127 3.88 11.00 6.50
C ASN A 127 2.79 10.89 5.43
N THR A 128 2.02 11.96 5.20
CA THR A 128 1.02 11.98 4.13
C THR A 128 1.64 11.88 2.74
N SER A 129 2.80 12.49 2.51
CA SER A 129 3.51 12.40 1.21
C SER A 129 4.06 10.99 0.96
N ASP A 130 4.60 10.35 1.99
CA ASP A 130 5.14 9.00 1.91
C ASP A 130 4.02 7.99 1.70
N MET A 131 2.88 8.17 2.39
CA MET A 131 1.66 7.40 2.16
C MET A 131 1.18 7.54 0.71
N MET A 132 0.96 8.77 0.23
CA MET A 132 0.52 9.02 -1.15
C MET A 132 1.46 8.39 -2.18
N ARG A 133 2.78 8.53 -2.02
CA ARG A 133 3.76 7.88 -2.91
C ARG A 133 3.65 6.36 -2.88
N HIS A 134 3.42 5.78 -1.70
CA HIS A 134 3.33 4.34 -1.58
C HIS A 134 2.04 3.80 -2.21
N THR A 135 0.93 4.50 -2.00
CA THR A 135 -0.39 4.18 -2.57
C THR A 135 -0.39 4.28 -4.09
N LEU A 136 0.16 5.36 -4.68
CA LEU A 136 0.28 5.51 -6.14
C LEU A 136 1.24 4.50 -6.79
N ARG A 137 2.28 4.06 -6.07
CA ARG A 137 3.14 2.97 -6.54
C ARG A 137 2.42 1.63 -6.62
N ILE A 138 1.46 1.39 -5.72
CA ILE A 138 0.62 0.18 -5.74
C ILE A 138 -0.24 0.18 -7.01
N GLU A 139 -0.87 1.32 -7.35
CA GLU A 139 -1.63 1.47 -8.60
C GLU A 139 -0.77 1.16 -9.83
N LYS A 140 0.44 1.72 -9.90
CA LYS A 140 1.37 1.45 -11.02
C LYS A 140 1.78 -0.03 -11.10
N SER A 141 2.00 -0.68 -9.96
CA SER A 141 2.30 -2.12 -9.95
C SER A 141 1.11 -2.98 -10.39
N ILE A 142 -0.13 -2.59 -10.06
CA ILE A 142 -1.34 -3.28 -10.52
C ILE A 142 -1.47 -3.13 -12.05
N ASP A 143 -1.29 -1.92 -12.56
CA ASP A 143 -1.40 -1.61 -14.00
C ASP A 143 -0.28 -2.25 -14.85
N ASP A 144 0.91 -2.43 -14.28
CA ASP A 144 2.03 -3.11 -14.95
C ASP A 144 1.94 -4.65 -14.88
N THR A 145 1.02 -5.22 -14.08
CA THR A 145 0.87 -6.70 -14.01
C THR A 145 0.07 -7.26 -15.19
N ASP A 146 -0.78 -6.44 -15.82
CA ASP A 146 -1.63 -6.82 -16.96
C ASP A 146 -1.01 -6.48 -18.34
N LYS A 147 0.20 -5.90 -18.38
CA LYS A 147 0.91 -5.61 -19.64
C LYS A 147 1.86 -6.76 -19.96
N GLU A 148 1.59 -7.48 -21.05
CA GLU A 148 2.55 -8.40 -21.64
C GLU A 148 3.85 -7.64 -21.92
N LEU A 149 4.95 -8.07 -21.29
CA LEU A 149 6.28 -7.53 -21.58
C LEU A 149 6.59 -7.84 -23.04
N PRO A 150 7.04 -6.87 -23.85
CA PRO A 150 7.36 -7.12 -25.24
C PRO A 150 8.46 -8.18 -25.33
N GLU A 151 8.21 -9.23 -26.13
CA GLU A 151 9.20 -10.27 -26.36
C GLU A 151 10.27 -9.78 -27.35
N LEU A 152 11.53 -9.79 -26.94
CA LEU A 152 12.65 -9.58 -27.84
C LEU A 152 12.90 -10.86 -28.64
N VAL A 153 12.38 -10.90 -29.86
CA VAL A 153 12.56 -12.03 -30.78
C VAL A 153 13.81 -11.80 -31.62
N ILE A 154 14.91 -12.46 -31.28
CA ILE A 154 16.14 -12.49 -32.09
C ILE A 154 16.00 -13.62 -33.12
N LYS A 155 15.81 -13.27 -34.39
CA LYS A 155 15.83 -14.22 -35.52
C LYS A 155 17.06 -13.99 -36.38
N GLU A 156 17.69 -15.08 -36.80
CA GLU A 156 18.68 -15.04 -37.88
C GLU A 156 17.93 -14.91 -39.20
N LEU A 157 18.15 -13.82 -39.92
CA LEU A 157 17.57 -13.60 -41.23
C LEU A 157 18.44 -14.30 -42.28
N THR A 158 17.78 -14.99 -43.21
CA THR A 158 18.43 -15.47 -44.43
C THR A 158 18.73 -14.31 -45.39
N ASN A 159 19.63 -14.52 -46.34
CA ASN A 159 20.00 -13.48 -47.31
C ASN A 159 18.80 -13.00 -48.16
N GLU A 160 17.81 -13.86 -48.40
CA GLU A 160 16.58 -13.54 -49.12
C GLU A 160 15.67 -12.62 -48.29
N GLU A 161 15.50 -12.90 -46.99
CA GLU A 161 14.72 -12.08 -46.05
C GLU A 161 15.38 -10.71 -45.77
N ILE A 162 16.71 -10.63 -45.82
CA ILE A 162 17.45 -9.36 -45.72
C ILE A 162 17.16 -8.45 -46.92
N GLU A 163 17.12 -9.01 -48.13
CA GLU A 163 16.80 -8.27 -49.36
C GLU A 163 15.34 -7.80 -49.40
N GLU A 164 14.40 -8.60 -48.89
CA GLU A 164 13.00 -8.19 -48.73
C GLU A 164 12.85 -7.05 -47.71
N THR A 165 13.52 -7.15 -46.56
CA THR A 165 13.46 -6.10 -45.53
C THR A 165 14.03 -4.76 -46.04
N ARG A 166 15.08 -4.81 -46.89
CA ARG A 166 15.62 -3.61 -47.55
C ARG A 166 14.65 -2.99 -48.56
N LYS A 167 13.82 -3.77 -49.24
CA LYS A 167 12.82 -3.24 -50.18
C LYS A 167 11.67 -2.55 -49.45
N VAL A 168 11.19 -3.16 -48.37
CA VAL A 168 10.09 -2.61 -47.56
C VAL A 168 10.49 -1.28 -46.88
N GLY A 169 11.71 -1.19 -46.34
CA GLY A 169 12.21 0.05 -45.72
C GLY A 169 12.38 1.22 -46.71
N VAL A 170 12.56 0.94 -48.00
CA VAL A 170 12.69 1.97 -49.05
C VAL A 170 11.32 2.50 -49.51
N GLU A 171 10.25 1.69 -49.39
CA GLU A 171 8.89 2.12 -49.72
C GLU A 171 8.25 2.98 -48.61
N GLU A 172 8.54 2.71 -47.33
CA GLU A 172 8.05 3.54 -46.21
C GLU A 172 8.71 4.93 -46.16
N ASP A 173 10.00 5.02 -46.50
CA ASP A 173 10.73 6.31 -46.61
C ASP A 173 10.32 7.12 -47.86
N ALA A 174 9.76 6.50 -48.89
CA ALA A 174 9.29 7.18 -50.11
C ALA A 174 7.85 7.71 -50.00
N LEU A 175 7.10 7.30 -48.97
CA LEU A 175 5.71 7.71 -48.70
C LEU A 175 5.59 8.69 -47.51
N SER A 176 6.72 9.08 -46.90
CA SER A 176 6.85 10.05 -45.81
C SER A 176 7.30 11.42 -46.30
#